data_AF-A0A5Z6EGQ9-F1
#
_entry.id   AF-A0A5Z6EGQ9-F1
#
_cell.length_a   1.000
_cell.length_b   1.000
_cell.length_c   1.000
_cell.angle_alpha   90.00
_cell.angle_beta   90.00
_cell.angle_gamma   90.00
#
_symmetry.space_group_name_H-M   'P 1'
#
loop_
_entity.id
_entity.type
_entity.pdbx_description
1 polymer ?
#
loop_
_entity_poly.entity_id
_entity_poly.type
_entity_poly.pdbx_seq_one_letter_code
_entity_poly.pdbx_strand_id
1 'polypeptide(L)' 'MIKQPALAQEQYACVYAWLALLFFREVDDEGLIQLQSAEIADWLALLKRQPALAASVALLEQKIAALS' A
#
# COMPACT_ATOMS: atom_id res chain seq x y z
N MET A 1 17.67 17.25 11.86
CA MET A 1 17.15 15.87 11.81
C MET A 1 15.64 15.96 11.62
N ILE A 2 15.14 15.72 10.41
CA ILE A 2 13.70 15.72 10.15
C ILE A 2 13.16 14.43 10.77
N LYS A 3 12.50 14.53 11.93
CA LYS A 3 11.70 13.43 12.47
C LYS A 3 10.62 13.18 11.43
N GLN A 4 10.74 12.09 10.66
CA GLN A 4 9.63 11.62 9.84
C GLN A 4 8.41 11.51 10.79
N PRO A 5 7.32 12.24 10.53
CA PRO A 5 6.16 12.11 11.39
C PRO A 5 5.67 10.66 11.25
N ALA A 6 5.69 9.95 12.37
CA ALA A 6 4.98 8.69 12.48
C ALA A 6 3.52 8.96 12.10
N LEU A 7 2.93 8.11 11.27
CA LEU A 7 1.51 8.22 10.92
C LEU A 7 0.68 8.30 12.20
N ALA A 8 -0.35 9.15 12.19
CA ALA A 8 -1.33 9.21 13.27
C ALA A 8 -2.11 7.88 13.35
N GLN A 9 -2.73 7.59 14.49
CA GLN A 9 -3.44 6.33 14.71
C GLN A 9 -4.59 6.13 13.71
N GLU A 10 -5.28 7.20 13.35
CA GLU A 10 -6.36 7.21 12.37
C GLU A 10 -5.84 6.89 10.96
N GLN A 11 -4.63 7.37 10.63
CA GLN A 11 -3.99 7.07 9.35
C GLN A 11 -3.58 5.60 9.28
N TYR A 12 -3.07 5.03 10.37
CA TYR A 12 -2.84 3.58 10.45
C TYR A 12 -4.13 2.77 10.28
N ALA A 13 -5.23 3.20 10.90
CA ALA A 13 -6.53 2.53 10.74
C ALA A 13 -6.99 2.52 9.28
N CYS A 14 -6.84 3.64 8.56
CA CYS A 14 -7.14 3.70 7.13
C CYS A 14 -6.25 2.76 6.29
N VAL A 15 -4.95 2.69 6.60
CA VAL A 15 -4.02 1.79 5.91
C VAL A 15 -4.41 0.32 6.15
N TYR A 16 -4.70 -0.05 7.40
CA TYR A 16 -5.16 -1.41 7.72
C TYR A 16 -6.51 -1.75 7.07
N ALA A 17 -7.45 -0.81 7.02
CA ALA A 17 -8.72 -1.01 6.34
C ALA A 17 -8.53 -1.23 4.83
N TRP A 18 -7.69 -0.42 4.19
CA TRP A 18 -7.36 -0.58 2.77
C TRP A 18 -6.68 -1.93 2.50
N LEU A 19 -5.69 -2.31 3.31
CA LEU A 19 -5.05 -3.63 3.20
C LEU A 19 -6.05 -4.78 3.39
N ALA A 20 -6.98 -4.66 4.33
CA ALA A 20 -8.00 -5.68 4.55
C ALA A 20 -8.95 -5.83 3.34
N LEU A 21 -9.27 -4.73 2.65
CA LEU A 21 -10.08 -4.77 1.44
C LEU A 21 -9.42 -5.55 0.31
N LEU A 22 -8.09 -5.55 0.22
CA LEU A 22 -7.35 -6.37 -0.76
C LEU A 22 -7.52 -7.88 -0.55
N PHE A 23 -7.81 -8.31 0.68
CA PHE A 23 -8.06 -9.72 1.00
C PHE A 23 -9.55 -10.07 1.02
N PHE A 24 -10.43 -9.06 1.06
CA PHE A 24 -11.87 -9.25 1.20
C PHE A 24 -12.52 -9.75 -0.10
N ARG A 25 -12.00 -9.32 -1.24
CA ARG A 25 -12.51 -9.70 -2.55
C ARG A 25 -11.37 -10.17 -3.43
N GLU A 26 -11.60 -11.25 -4.17
CA GLU A 26 -10.71 -11.63 -5.27
C GLU A 26 -10.61 -10.45 -6.25
N VAL A 27 -9.38 -10.03 -6.53
CA VAL A 27 -9.11 -8.91 -7.43
C VAL A 27 -9.50 -9.33 -8.83
N ASP A 28 -10.53 -8.69 -9.38
CA ASP A 28 -10.90 -8.82 -10.80
C ASP A 28 -9.93 -7.99 -11.67
N ASP A 29 -10.00 -8.17 -12.99
CA ASP A 29 -9.09 -7.49 -13.93
C ASP A 29 -9.09 -5.95 -13.76
N GLU A 30 -10.25 -5.37 -13.42
CA GLU A 30 -10.39 -3.93 -13.16
C GLU A 30 -9.70 -3.51 -11.86
N GLY A 31 -9.85 -4.29 -10.78
CA GLY A 31 -9.10 -4.09 -9.54
C GLY A 31 -7.59 -4.23 -9.72
N LEU A 32 -7.15 -5.11 -10.63
CA LEU A 32 -5.75 -5.34 -10.95
C LEU A 32 -5.14 -4.14 -11.69
N ILE A 33 -5.89 -3.57 -12.64
CA ILE A 33 -5.54 -2.31 -13.32
C ILE A 33 -5.45 -1.15 -12.31
N GLN A 34 -6.39 -1.06 -11.37
CA GLN A 34 -6.35 -0.03 -10.32
C GLN A 34 -5.14 -0.19 -9.39
N LEU A 35 -4.79 -1.43 -9.01
CA LEU A 35 -3.60 -1.71 -8.20
C LEU A 35 -2.28 -1.34 -8.89
N GLN A 36 -2.26 -1.34 -10.22
CA GLN A 36 -1.13 -0.92 -11.04
C GLN A 36 -1.21 0.57 -11.45
N SER A 37 -2.22 1.30 -10.96
CA SER A 37 -2.36 2.73 -11.28
C SER A 37 -1.26 3.57 -10.65
N ALA A 38 -0.98 4.72 -11.27
CA ALA A 38 -0.02 5.69 -10.75
C ALA A 38 -0.41 6.20 -9.35
N GLU A 39 -1.71 6.30 -9.06
CA GLU A 39 -2.20 6.76 -7.75
C GLU A 39 -1.85 5.76 -6.64
N ILE A 40 -2.02 4.46 -6.89
CA ILE A 40 -1.61 3.42 -5.93
C ILE A 40 -0.09 3.36 -5.80
N ALA A 41 0.66 3.54 -6.89
CA ALA A 41 2.12 3.61 -6.83
C ALA A 41 2.61 4.78 -5.95
N ASP A 42 1.99 5.96 -6.08
CA ASP A 42 2.30 7.13 -5.26
C ASP A 42 1.90 6.92 -3.78
N TRP A 43 0.76 6.26 -3.53
CA TRP A 43 0.35 5.87 -2.19
C TRP A 43 1.39 4.92 -1.57
N LEU A 44 1.79 3.86 -2.26
CA LEU A 44 2.76 2.89 -1.76
C LEU A 44 4.13 3.55 -1.51
N ALA A 45 4.54 4.48 -2.37
CA ALA A 45 5.74 5.28 -2.17
C ALA A 45 5.66 6.16 -0.90
N LEU A 46 4.48 6.70 -0.57
CA LEU A 46 4.23 7.41 0.67
C LEU A 46 4.34 6.48 1.89
N LEU A 47 3.76 5.27 1.83
CA LEU A 47 3.84 4.28 2.91
C LEU A 47 5.26 3.77 3.15
N LYS A 48 6.06 3.62 2.09
CA LYS A 48 7.48 3.27 2.18
C LYS A 48 8.33 4.25 2.97
N ARG A 49 7.90 5.50 3.11
CA ARG A 49 8.59 6.50 3.95
C ARG A 49 8.48 6.16 5.43
N GLN A 50 7.54 5.29 5.82
CA GLN A 50 7.45 4.78 7.16
C GLN A 50 8.36 3.55 7.32
N PRO A 51 9.40 3.63 8.17
CA PRO A 51 10.37 2.54 8.29
C PRO A 51 9.74 1.23 8.76
N ALA A 52 8.66 1.29 9.55
CA ALA A 52 7.92 0.11 9.99
C ALA A 52 7.16 -0.62 8.87
N LEU A 53 6.82 0.08 7.78
CA LEU A 53 6.03 -0.47 6.67
C LEU A 53 6.86 -0.73 5.40
N ALA A 54 8.05 -0.15 5.29
CA ALA A 54 8.86 -0.18 4.07
C ALA A 54 9.09 -1.59 3.49
N ALA A 55 9.44 -2.57 4.34
CA ALA A 55 9.68 -3.94 3.89
C ALA A 55 8.41 -4.63 3.38
N SER A 56 7.29 -4.46 4.10
CA SER A 56 6.00 -5.04 3.72
C SER A 56 5.45 -4.41 2.44
N VAL A 57 5.62 -3.09 2.27
CA VAL A 57 5.20 -2.39 1.05
C VAL A 57 6.04 -2.81 -0.14
N ALA A 58 7.36 -2.98 0.02
CA ALA A 58 8.22 -3.49 -1.05
C ALA A 58 7.82 -4.92 -1.49
N LEU A 59 7.44 -5.78 -0.54
CA LEU A 59 6.93 -7.12 -0.85
C LEU A 59 5.58 -7.05 -1.58
N LEU A 60 4.69 -6.14 -1.18
CA LEU A 60 3.39 -5.95 -1.83
C LEU A 60 3.56 -5.51 -3.29
N GLU A 61 4.42 -4.52 -3.56
CA GLU A 61 4.72 -4.09 -4.93
C GLU A 61 5.27 -5.24 -5.79
N GLN A 62 6.18 -6.06 -5.25
CA GLN A 62 6.70 -7.23 -5.98
C GLN A 62 5.60 -8.22 -6.31
N LYS A 63 4.64 -8.44 -5.39
CA LYS A 63 3.50 -9.32 -5.63
C LYS A 63 2.56 -8.74 -6.68
N ILE A 64 2.25 -7.44 -6.61
CA ILE A 64 1.41 -6.77 -7.63
C ILE A 64 2.07 -6.85 -9.01
N ALA A 65 3.39 -6.60 -9.11
CA ALA A 65 4.14 -6.70 -10.36
C ALA A 65 4.26 -8.14 -10.89
N ALA A 66 4.01 -9.16 -10.07
CA ALA A 66 3.96 -10.55 -10.51
C ALA A 66 2.56 -10.98 -10.99
N LEU A 67 1.55 -10.12 -10.80
CA LEU A 67 0.17 -10.35 -11.25
C LEU A 67 -0.12 -9.76 -12.64
N SER A 68 0.76 -8.90 -13.16
CA SER A 68 0.79 -8.46 -14.57
C SER A 68 1.41 -9.51 -15.48
#